data_AF-A0A0Q9ZRF9-F1
#
_entry.id   AF-A0A0Q9ZRF9-F1
#
_cell.length_a   1.000
_cell.length_b   1.000
_cell.length_c   1.000
_cell.angle_alpha   90.00
_cell.angle_beta   90.00
_cell.angle_gamma   90.00
#
_symmetry.space_group_name_H-M   'P 1'
#
loop_
_entity.id
_entity.type
_entity.pdbx_description
1 polymer ?
#
loop_
_entity_poly.entity_id
_entity_poly.type
_entity_poly.pdbx_seq_one_letter_code
_entity_poly.pdbx_strand_id
1 'polypeptide(L)' 'MTSQAKGRCPANQPCPKSGYWFTQAKANSRAYFKQDDIMPDYPNNNWGEVIWQFDSLTV' A
#
# COMPACT_ATOMS: atom_id res chain seq x y z
N MET A 1 15.67 3.78 -11.65
CA MET A 1 14.81 4.71 -10.88
C MET A 1 13.38 4.35 -11.23
N THR A 2 12.84 3.32 -10.59
CA THR A 2 11.53 2.76 -10.91
C THR A 2 10.44 3.68 -10.39
N SER A 3 9.60 4.16 -11.31
CA SER A 3 8.48 5.07 -11.08
C SER A 3 7.42 4.45 -10.17
N GLN A 4 7.63 4.50 -8.86
CA GLN A 4 6.57 4.25 -7.89
C GLN A 4 5.71 5.52 -7.86
N ALA A 5 4.64 5.52 -8.66
CA ALA A 5 3.79 6.67 -8.89
C ALA A 5 3.24 7.21 -7.55
N LYS A 6 3.82 8.32 -7.08
CA LYS A 6 3.35 9.26 -6.03
C LYS A 6 2.34 8.66 -5.01
N GLY A 7 2.70 7.57 -4.34
CA GLY A 7 1.87 6.96 -3.30
C GLY A 7 1.09 5.70 -3.71
N ARG A 8 1.58 4.89 -4.66
CA ARG A 8 1.08 3.51 -4.87
C ARG A 8 2.20 2.50 -4.71
N CYS A 9 1.93 1.37 -4.06
CA CYS A 9 2.89 0.29 -3.84
C CYS A 9 2.17 -1.07 -3.99
N PRO A 10 2.62 -1.96 -4.88
CA PRO A 10 2.10 -3.32 -4.94
C PRO A 10 2.35 -4.08 -3.63
N ALA A 11 1.56 -5.10 -3.35
CA ALA A 11 1.87 -6.04 -2.30
C ALA A 11 3.17 -6.81 -2.58
N ASN A 12 3.80 -7.32 -1.52
CA ASN A 12 5.12 -7.95 -1.53
C ASN A 12 6.27 -7.03 -2.00
N GLN A 13 6.03 -5.72 -2.11
CA GLN A 13 7.08 -4.73 -2.36
C GLN A 13 7.45 -4.01 -1.06
N PRO A 14 8.72 -3.57 -0.91
CA PRO A 14 9.13 -2.74 0.20
C PRO A 14 8.43 -1.38 0.13
N CYS A 15 7.97 -0.92 1.29
CA CYS A 15 7.28 0.34 1.43
C CYS A 15 8.23 1.51 1.08
N PRO A 16 7.89 2.37 0.12
CA PRO A 16 8.80 3.44 -0.30
C PRO A 16 8.93 4.57 0.72
N LYS A 17 7.97 4.70 1.64
CA LYS A 17 7.99 5.73 2.69
C LYS A 17 7.12 5.36 3.88
N SER A 18 7.57 5.75 5.07
CA SER A 18 6.79 5.57 6.28
C SER A 18 5.51 6.43 6.28
N GLY A 19 4.43 5.86 6.81
CA GLY A 19 3.15 6.55 6.99
C GLY A 19 1.95 5.61 6.86
N TYR A 20 0.76 6.18 6.74
CA TYR A 20 -0.46 5.41 6.58
C TYR A 20 -0.68 5.02 5.12
N TRP A 21 -1.00 3.76 4.91
CA TRP A 21 -1.35 3.20 3.62
C TRP A 21 -2.65 2.42 3.74
N PHE A 22 -3.43 2.34 2.67
CA PHE A 22 -4.66 1.56 2.60
C PHE A 22 -4.76 0.87 1.24
N THR A 23 -5.55 -0.21 1.15
CA THR A 23 -5.83 -0.87 -0.11
C THR A 23 -7.33 -1.04 -0.33
N GLN A 24 -7.77 -0.97 -1.58
CA GLN A 24 -9.17 -1.23 -1.95
C GLN A 24 -9.49 -2.72 -1.94
N ALA A 25 -8.47 -3.58 -2.03
CA ALA A 25 -8.63 -5.02 -2.00
C ALA A 25 -9.24 -5.55 -0.69
N LYS A 26 -9.15 -4.79 0.39
CA LYS A 26 -9.70 -5.16 1.70
C LYS A 26 -10.26 -3.93 2.41
N ALA A 27 -11.53 -4.02 2.82
CA ALA A 27 -12.16 -2.98 3.63
C ALA A 27 -11.42 -2.83 4.98
N ASN A 28 -11.28 -1.59 5.46
CA ASN A 28 -10.55 -1.25 6.69
C ASN A 28 -9.09 -1.76 6.72
N SER A 29 -8.44 -1.86 5.56
CA SER A 29 -7.03 -2.27 5.45
C SER A 29 -6.03 -1.17 5.78
N ARG A 30 -6.49 0.03 6.17
CA ARG A 30 -5.63 1.16 6.52
C ARG A 30 -4.67 0.76 7.64
N ALA A 31 -3.38 0.78 7.35
CA ALA A 31 -2.32 0.41 8.28
C ALA A 31 -1.13 1.35 8.13
N TYR A 32 -0.38 1.53 9.22
CA TYR A 32 0.87 2.29 9.18
C TYR A 32 2.01 1.34 8.81
N PHE A 33 2.78 1.71 7.80
CA PHE A 33 4.00 1.00 7.39
C PHE A 33 5.20 1.91 7.57
N LYS A 34 6.35 1.35 7.93
CA LYS A 34 7.63 2.08 7.89
C LYS A 34 8.25 1.92 6.51
N GLN A 35 9.18 2.81 6.17
CA GLN A 35 9.97 2.66 4.96
C GLN A 35 10.70 1.30 5.00
N ASP A 36 10.77 0.63 3.85
CA ASP A 36 11.34 -0.70 3.64
C ASP A 36 10.56 -1.87 4.27
N ASP A 37 9.45 -1.61 4.99
CA ASP A 37 8.55 -2.68 5.44
C ASP A 37 7.87 -3.36 4.24
N ILE A 38 7.79 -4.68 4.25
CA ILE A 38 7.08 -5.43 3.21
C ILE A 38 5.59 -5.30 3.40
N MET A 39 4.91 -4.78 2.38
CA MET A 39 3.46 -4.66 2.40
C MET A 39 2.80 -6.02 2.13
N PRO A 40 1.84 -6.45 2.97
CA PRO A 40 1.24 -7.77 2.84
C PRO A 40 0.29 -7.82 1.64
N ASP A 41 0.19 -9.02 1.07
CA ASP A 41 -0.80 -9.38 0.06
C ASP A 41 -2.07 -9.94 0.72
N TYR A 42 -3.19 -9.84 0.00
CA TYR A 42 -4.49 -10.38 0.38
C TYR A 42 -5.01 -11.26 -0.75
N PRO A 43 -4.52 -12.51 -0.89
CA PRO A 43 -4.87 -13.37 -2.02
C PRO A 43 -6.36 -13.76 -2.07
N ASN A 44 -7.08 -13.66 -0.95
CA ASN A 44 -8.52 -13.94 -0.86
C ASN A 44 -9.37 -12.67 -1.04
N ASN A 45 -9.09 -11.87 -2.07
CA ASN A 45 -9.87 -10.66 -2.37
C ASN A 45 -10.60 -10.79 -3.72
N ASN A 46 -11.71 -10.05 -3.87
CA ASN A 46 -12.49 -10.03 -5.12
C ASN A 46 -12.03 -8.96 -6.13
N TRP A 47 -10.97 -8.22 -5.81
CA TRP A 47 -10.49 -7.05 -6.57
C TRP A 47 -9.26 -7.37 -7.44
N GLY A 48 -8.63 -8.53 -7.26
CA GLY A 48 -7.42 -8.94 -7.95
C GLY A 48 -6.15 -8.57 -7.17
N GLU A 49 -5.24 -7.84 -7.80
CA GLU A 49 -3.93 -7.51 -7.22
C GLU A 49 -4.07 -6.48 -6.08
N VAL A 50 -3.36 -6.72 -4.97
CA VAL A 50 -3.33 -5.78 -3.85
C VAL A 50 -2.38 -4.64 -4.15
N ILE A 51 -2.96 -3.47 -4.36
CA ILE A 51 -2.21 -2.22 -4.49
C ILE A 51 -2.50 -1.37 -3.26
N TRP A 52 -1.45 -1.06 -2.50
CA TRP A 52 -1.45 -0.13 -1.39
C TRP A 52 -1.33 1.30 -1.91
N GLN A 53 -2.12 2.19 -1.34
CA GLN A 53 -2.17 3.61 -1.66
C GLN A 53 -1.81 4.40 -0.40
N PHE A 54 -0.96 5.42 -0.56
CA PHE A 54 -0.55 6.26 0.54
C PHE A 54 -1.69 7.19 0.93
N ASP A 55 -2.06 7.15 2.20
CA ASP A 55 -3.03 8.05 2.80
C ASP A 55 -2.33 9.36 3.16
N SER A 56 -2.00 10.15 2.14
CA SER A 56 -1.68 11.56 2.35
C SER A 56 -2.99 12.31 2.52
N LEU A 57 -3.43 12.48 3.77
CA LEU A 57 -4.36 13.55 4.12
C LEU A 57 -3.72 14.87 3.71
N THR A 58 -4.07 15.37 2.53
CA THR A 58 -3.86 16.77 2.18
C THR A 58 -4.81 17.59 3.05
N VAL A 59 -4.21 18.40 3.92
CA VAL A 59 -4.83 19.51 4.65
C VAL A 59 -5.68 20.40 3.74
#